data_AF-A0A3S5DMV1-F1
#
_entry.id   AF-A0A3S5DMV1-F1
#
_cell.length_a   1.000
_cell.length_b   1.000
_cell.length_c   1.000
_cell.angle_alpha   90.00
_cell.angle_beta   90.00
_cell.angle_gamma   90.00
#
_symmetry.space_group_name_H-M   'P 1'
#
loop_
_entity.id
_entity.type
_entity.pdbx_description
1 polymer ?
#
loop_
_entity_poly.entity_id
_entity_poly.type
_entity_poly.pdbx_seq_one_letter_code
_entity_poly.pdbx_strand_id
1 'polypeptide(L)' 'MKKVMHGDRIVAVIHTEKERESAEPEELIEPFLTRFCGKSSG' A
#
# COMPACT_ATOMS: atom_id res chain seq x y z
N MET A 1 2.42 -1.62 -6.66
CA MET A 1 1.25 -1.44 -5.77
C MET A 1 0.30 -2.65 -5.73
N LYS A 2 0.79 -3.89 -5.89
CA LYS A 2 -0.03 -5.09 -5.63
C LYS A 2 -0.03 -5.51 -4.14
N LYS A 3 0.90 -4.95 -3.37
CA LYS A 3 1.18 -5.32 -1.97
C LYS A 3 0.46 -4.44 -0.93
N VAL A 4 -0.17 -3.35 -1.36
CA VAL A 4 -0.76 -2.33 -0.47
C VAL A 4 -2.10 -1.87 -1.03
N MET A 5 -3.02 -1.49 -0.16
CA MET A 5 -4.31 -0.90 -0.50
C MET A 5 -4.24 0.62 -0.33
N HIS A 6 -5.11 1.34 -1.06
CA HIS A 6 -5.27 2.78 -0.81
C HIS A 6 -5.76 3.00 0.62
N GLY A 7 -5.06 3.85 1.37
CA GLY A 7 -5.34 4.16 2.77
C GLY A 7 -4.46 3.43 3.78
N ASP A 8 -3.69 2.42 3.37
CA ASP A 8 -2.77 1.73 4.28
C ASP A 8 -1.65 2.67 4.74
N ARG A 9 -1.28 2.58 6.01
CA ARG A 9 -0.06 3.23 6.52
C ARG A 9 1.09 2.24 6.44
N ILE A 10 2.13 2.59 5.69
CA ILE A 10 3.26 1.69 5.40
C ILE A 10 4.59 2.38 5.65
N VAL A 11 5.61 1.57 5.89
CA VAL A 11 7.02 1.94 5.68
C VAL A 11 7.39 1.59 4.25
N ALA A 12 8.07 2.51 3.57
CA ALA A 12 8.53 2.32 2.20
C ALA A 12 9.98 2.77 2.07
N VAL A 13 10.73 2.05 1.24
CA VAL A 13 12.08 2.46 0.83
C VAL A 13 11.93 3.38 -0.37
N ILE A 14 12.59 4.54 -0.33
CA ILE A 14 12.61 5.48 -1.44
C ILE A 14 13.81 5.18 -2.34
N HIS A 15 13.53 4.88 -3.60
CA HIS A 15 14.53 4.72 -4.64
C HIS A 15 14.46 5.91 -5.58
N THR A 16 15.59 6.58 -5.78
CA THR A 16 15.71 7.62 -6.79
C THR A 16 16.27 7.01 -8.06
N GLU A 17 15.44 6.90 -9.09
CA GLU A 17 15.86 6.45 -10.41
C GLU A 17 15.80 7.62 -11.39
N LYS A 18 16.98 7.99 -11.91
CA LYS A 18 17.18 9.16 -12.77
C LYS A 18 16.73 10.44 -12.07
N GLU A 19 15.51 10.91 -12.35
CA GLU A 19 14.92 12.15 -11.84
C GLU A 19 13.62 11.91 -11.08
N ARG A 20 13.25 10.64 -10.85
CA ARG A 20 12.00 10.29 -10.19
C ARG A 20 12.28 9.47 -8.94
N GLU A 21 11.58 9.83 -7.87
CA GLU A 21 11.50 9.02 -6.66
C GLU A 21 10.36 7.99 -6.79
N SER A 22 10.69 6.75 -6.46
CA SER A 22 9.77 5.63 -6.37
C SER A 22 9.76 5.12 -4.94
N ALA A 23 8.57 4.89 -4.39
CA ALA A 23 8.41 4.32 -3.05
C ALA A 23 8.05 2.83 -3.18
N GLU A 24 8.97 1.96 -2.76
CA GLU A 24 8.72 0.52 -2.72
C GLU A 24 8.21 0.10 -1.32
N PRO A 25 7.05 -0.55 -1.20
CA PRO A 25 6.52 -0.98 0.09
C PRO A 25 7.38 -2.03 0.77
N GLU A 26 7.76 -1.77 2.03
CA GLU A 26 8.55 -2.69 2.86
C GLU A 26 7.67 -3.36 3.93
N GLU A 27 6.97 -2.57 4.74
CA GLU A 27 6.20 -3.07 5.89
C GLU A 27 4.85 -2.35 6.03
N LEU A 28 3.82 -3.10 6.42
CA LEU A 28 2.49 -2.56 6.75
C LEU A 28 2.43 -2.22 8.25
N ILE A 29 2.24 -0.94 8.56
CA ILE A 29 2.11 -0.46 9.95
C ILE A 29 0.66 -0.50 10.40
N GLU A 30 -0.26 -0.05 9.55
CA GLU A 30 -1.68 -0.04 9.88
C GLU A 30 -2.52 -0.35 8.63
N PRO A 31 -3.34 -1.42 8.68
CA PRO A 31 -4.24 -1.73 7.57
C PRO A 31 -5.40 -0.74 7.53
N PHE A 32 -5.74 -0.29 6.33
CA PHE A 32 -6.89 0.57 6.10
C PHE A 32 -8.22 -0.12 6.43
N LEU A 33 -8.35 -1.40 6.08
CA LEU A 33 -9.56 -2.18 6.28
C LEU A 33 -9.30 -3.34 7.23
N THR A 34 -9.96 -3.31 8.39
CA THR A 34 -9.99 -4.45 9.33
C THR A 34 -11.35 -5.15 9.30
N ARG A 35 -12.42 -4.39 9.05
CA ARG A 35 -13.79 -4.88 8.83
C ARG A 35 -14.43 -4.04 7.74
N PHE A 36 -14.94 -4.69 6.70
CA PHE A 36 -15.62 -4.01 5.60
C PHE A 36 -16.89 -4.76 5.20
N CYS A 37 -17.82 -4.05 4.57
CA CYS A 37 -18.97 -4.63 3.89
C CYS A 37 -18.73 -4.48 2.39
N GLY A 38 -18.83 -5.59 1.65
CA GLY A 38 -18.72 -5.62 0.19
C GLY A 38 -19.85 -6.43 -0.40
N LYS A 39 -20.20 -6.16 -1.66
CA LYS A 39 -21.14 -7.00 -2.40
C LYS A 39 -20.44 -8.30 -2.78
N SER A 40 -20.97 -9.44 -2.37
CA SER A 40 -20.45 -10.74 -2.82
C SER A 40 -20.78 -10.92 -4.30
N SER A 41 -19.76 -10.85 -5.15
CA SER A 41 -19.87 -11.25 -6.55
C SER A 41 -19.75 -12.78 -6.58
N GLY A 42 -20.88 -13.46 -6.79
CA GLY A 42 -20.92 -14.89 -7.10
C GLY A 42 -20.70 -15.13 -8.59
#